data_AF-A0A2G6FL82-F1
#
_entry.id   AF-A0A2G6FL82-F1
#
_cell.length_a   1.000
_cell.length_b   1.000
_cell.length_c   1.000
_cell.angle_alpha   90.00
_cell.angle_beta   90.00
_cell.angle_gamma   90.00
#
_symmetry.space_group_name_H-M   'P 1'
#
loop_
_entity.id
_entity.type
_entity.pdbx_description
1 polymer ?
#
loop_
_entity_poly.entity_id
_entity_poly.type
_entity_poly.pdbx_seq_one_letter_code
_entity_poly.pdbx_strand_id
1 'polypeptide(L)'
;MRLQTFIAAGLLLFATVGSASAATTITTEGKAGDTVSFSGQITPGEDLYITVAMRDQFKPADSALPHEKKKFASLVKKKGFSKDTLLPPLFYVITNNPDALGQKKDIRYGGPSFIFDKGEGIYSTTSYELKKDFASLDPVVRGALGP
;
A
#
# COMPACT_ATOMS: atom_id res chain seq x y z
N MET A 1 -16.12 -49.71 -41.91
CA MET A 1 -15.34 -48.45 -41.99
C MET A 1 -16.05 -47.44 -41.11
N ARG A 2 -15.77 -47.45 -39.80
CA ARG A 2 -15.03 -46.39 -39.06
C ARG A 2 -15.59 -44.99 -39.28
N LEU A 3 -16.18 -44.39 -38.24
CA LEU A 3 -15.56 -43.27 -37.52
C LEU A 3 -16.40 -42.95 -36.26
N GLN A 4 -15.89 -43.32 -35.07
CA GLN A 4 -16.44 -42.87 -33.79
C GLN A 4 -15.83 -41.51 -33.45
N THR A 5 -16.66 -40.47 -33.35
CA THR A 5 -16.27 -39.11 -32.98
C THR A 5 -16.09 -39.04 -31.47
N PHE A 6 -14.85 -39.03 -30.98
CA PHE A 6 -14.53 -38.71 -29.59
C PHE A 6 -14.56 -37.18 -29.43
N ILE A 7 -15.58 -36.66 -28.73
CA ILE A 7 -15.57 -35.27 -28.26
C ILE A 7 -14.88 -35.28 -26.89
N ALA A 8 -13.60 -34.88 -26.88
CA ALA A 8 -12.89 -34.58 -25.64
C ALA A 8 -13.38 -33.23 -25.11
N ALA A 9 -14.30 -33.27 -24.13
CA ALA A 9 -14.68 -32.09 -23.36
C ALA A 9 -13.51 -31.70 -22.44
N GLY A 10 -12.63 -30.84 -22.92
CA GLY A 10 -11.61 -30.19 -22.10
C GLY A 10 -12.28 -29.22 -21.14
N LEU A 11 -12.49 -29.65 -19.90
CA LEU A 11 -12.93 -28.80 -18.80
C LEU A 11 -11.81 -27.80 -18.48
N LEU A 12 -11.88 -26.61 -19.07
CA LEU A 12 -11.07 -25.46 -18.68
C LEU A 12 -11.50 -25.04 -17.27
N LEU A 13 -10.79 -25.52 -16.25
CA LEU A 13 -10.80 -24.92 -14.92
C LEU A 13 -10.17 -23.53 -15.04
N PHE A 14 -11.01 -22.52 -15.29
CA PHE A 14 -10.67 -21.16 -14.91
C PHE A 14 -10.69 -21.14 -13.38
N ALA A 15 -9.52 -21.34 -12.76
CA ALA A 15 -9.30 -20.95 -11.38
C ALA A 15 -9.47 -19.42 -11.35
N THR A 16 -10.69 -18.96 -11.04
CA THR A 16 -10.88 -17.60 -10.61
C THR A 16 -10.05 -17.48 -9.33
N VAL A 17 -8.92 -16.79 -9.41
CA VAL A 17 -8.24 -16.23 -8.24
C VAL A 17 -9.24 -15.27 -7.59
N GLY A 18 -10.10 -15.84 -6.75
CA GLY A 18 -11.08 -15.10 -5.99
C GLY A 18 -10.31 -14.28 -4.96
N SER A 19 -10.29 -12.97 -5.13
CA SER A 19 -9.96 -12.09 -4.03
C SER A 19 -10.99 -12.37 -2.92
N ALA A 20 -10.57 -13.01 -1.84
CA ALA A 20 -11.39 -13.13 -0.65
C ALA A 20 -11.58 -11.73 -0.07
N SER A 21 -12.68 -11.07 -0.44
CA SER A 21 -13.04 -9.78 0.13
C SER A 21 -13.62 -10.03 1.51
N ALA A 22 -12.81 -9.87 2.55
CA ALA A 22 -13.31 -9.88 3.93
C ALA A 22 -14.33 -8.74 4.10
N ALA A 23 -15.51 -9.06 4.63
CA ALA A 23 -16.50 -8.06 5.01
C ALA A 23 -15.90 -7.18 6.12
N THR A 24 -15.41 -6.00 5.75
CA THR A 24 -14.76 -5.08 6.70
C THR A 24 -15.84 -4.22 7.38
N THR A 25 -15.90 -4.28 8.71
CA THR A 25 -16.71 -3.36 9.50
C THR A 25 -15.80 -2.26 10.05
N ILE A 26 -15.89 -1.05 9.52
CA ILE A 26 -15.20 0.11 10.10
C ILE A 26 -16.08 0.63 11.24
N THR A 27 -15.65 0.41 12.49
CA THR A 27 -16.46 0.73 13.69
C THR A 27 -16.21 2.15 14.24
N THR A 28 -15.68 3.07 13.45
CA THR A 28 -15.27 4.40 13.95
C THR A 28 -15.74 5.56 13.07
N GLU A 29 -15.90 6.74 13.69
CA GLU A 29 -16.09 8.04 13.04
C GLU A 29 -14.82 8.57 12.35
N GLY A 30 -13.66 7.93 12.56
CA GLY A 30 -12.44 8.19 11.79
C GLY A 30 -11.63 9.40 12.26
N LYS A 31 -11.61 9.69 13.57
CA LYS A 31 -10.76 10.73 14.16
C LYS A 31 -9.35 10.20 14.41
N ALA A 32 -8.38 11.12 14.40
CA ALA A 32 -7.00 10.77 14.73
C ALA A 32 -6.94 10.20 16.16
N GLY A 33 -6.35 9.01 16.30
CA GLY A 33 -6.27 8.27 17.55
C GLY A 33 -7.35 7.20 17.74
N ASP A 34 -8.33 7.11 16.85
CA ASP A 34 -9.34 6.05 16.90
C ASP A 34 -8.76 4.68 16.57
N THR A 35 -9.34 3.64 17.16
CA THR A 35 -9.01 2.24 16.85
C THR A 35 -9.91 1.73 15.73
N VAL A 36 -9.30 1.12 14.71
CA VAL A 36 -10.00 0.43 13.62
C VAL A 36 -9.84 -1.07 13.80
N SER A 37 -10.95 -1.80 13.78
CA SER A 37 -10.95 -3.27 13.87
C SER A 37 -11.32 -3.89 12.52
N PHE A 38 -10.56 -4.88 12.08
CA PHE A 38 -10.81 -5.64 10.86
C PHE A 38 -11.16 -7.08 11.26
N SER A 39 -12.19 -7.66 10.63
CA SER A 39 -12.57 -9.06 10.84
C SER A 39 -12.92 -9.71 9.49
N GLY A 40 -12.61 -10.98 9.35
CA GLY A 40 -12.77 -11.71 8.09
C GLY A 40 -12.36 -13.17 8.20
N GLN A 41 -12.56 -13.91 7.12
CA GLN A 41 -12.09 -15.28 6.97
C GLN A 41 -11.05 -15.32 5.85
N ILE A 42 -10.00 -16.10 6.05
CA ILE A 42 -8.99 -16.41 5.04
C ILE A 42 -8.87 -17.92 4.90
N THR A 43 -8.45 -18.40 3.73
CA THR A 43 -8.12 -19.81 3.57
C THR A 43 -6.87 -20.14 4.39
N PRO A 44 -6.85 -21.24 5.15
CA PRO A 44 -5.64 -21.65 5.86
C PRO A 44 -4.45 -21.81 4.90
N GLY A 45 -3.32 -21.19 5.25
CA GLY A 45 -2.08 -21.26 4.47
C GLY A 45 -1.94 -20.17 3.39
N GLU A 46 -2.95 -19.33 3.17
CA GLU A 46 -2.82 -18.14 2.31
C GLU A 46 -2.21 -16.97 3.08
N ASP A 47 -1.48 -16.11 2.36
CA ASP A 47 -0.96 -14.87 2.91
C ASP A 47 -2.09 -13.85 3.09
N LEU A 48 -2.05 -13.16 4.24
CA LEU A 48 -2.95 -12.08 4.59
C LEU A 48 -2.35 -10.76 4.12
N TYR A 49 -3.14 -9.99 3.36
CA TYR A 49 -2.85 -8.60 3.02
C TYR A 49 -4.08 -7.76 3.35
N ILE A 50 -3.96 -6.89 4.36
CA ILE A 50 -4.99 -5.88 4.67
C ILE A 50 -4.44 -4.54 4.21
N THR A 51 -5.07 -3.99 3.17
CA THR A 51 -4.67 -2.70 2.61
C THR A 51 -5.64 -1.61 3.01
N VAL A 52 -5.15 -0.61 3.73
CA VAL A 52 -5.90 0.59 4.13
C VAL A 52 -5.44 1.73 3.24
N ALA A 53 -6.20 2.03 2.20
CA ALA A 53 -5.90 3.08 1.24
C ALA A 53 -6.76 4.32 1.46
N MET A 54 -6.24 5.49 1.10
CA MET A 54 -7.08 6.67 0.93
C MET A 54 -8.10 6.45 -0.18
N ARG A 55 -9.36 6.82 0.07
CA ARG A 55 -10.42 6.77 -0.95
C ARG A 55 -10.28 7.91 -1.96
N ASP A 56 -10.01 9.11 -1.44
CA ASP A 56 -9.95 10.33 -2.21
C ASP A 56 -8.49 10.81 -2.29
N GLN A 57 -8.00 11.08 -3.50
CA GLN A 57 -6.64 11.60 -3.71
C GLN A 57 -6.54 13.03 -3.17
N PHE A 58 -5.43 13.33 -2.50
CA PHE A 58 -5.19 14.67 -1.96
C PHE A 58 -4.46 15.55 -2.99
N LYS A 59 -4.87 16.82 -3.10
CA LYS A 59 -4.10 17.87 -3.78
C LYS A 59 -3.79 19.01 -2.82
N PRO A 60 -2.66 19.74 -3.01
CA PRO A 60 -2.29 20.85 -2.14
C PRO A 60 -3.38 21.91 -1.93
N ALA A 61 -4.24 22.13 -2.92
CA ALA A 61 -5.40 23.03 -2.84
C ALA A 61 -6.40 22.65 -1.73
N ASP A 62 -6.49 21.37 -1.38
CA ASP A 62 -7.45 20.83 -0.40
C ASP A 62 -6.91 20.83 1.03
N SER A 63 -5.68 21.32 1.26
CA SER A 63 -5.13 21.44 2.61
C SER A 63 -6.05 22.26 3.53
N ALA A 64 -6.40 21.69 4.68
CA ALA A 64 -7.28 22.37 5.63
C ALA A 64 -6.51 23.36 6.51
N LEU A 65 -5.26 23.04 6.85
CA LEU A 65 -4.51 23.74 7.87
C LEU A 65 -3.76 24.96 7.31
N PRO A 66 -3.80 26.13 7.99
CA PRO A 66 -3.13 27.36 7.49
C PRO A 66 -1.63 27.20 7.24
N HIS A 67 -0.95 26.42 8.09
CA HIS A 67 0.49 26.18 7.96
C HIS A 67 0.81 25.32 6.72
N GLU A 68 -0.02 24.32 6.41
CA GLU A 68 0.10 23.48 5.21
C GLU A 68 -0.12 24.32 3.95
N LYS A 69 -1.18 25.14 3.92
CA LYS A 69 -1.45 26.07 2.80
C LYS A 69 -0.23 26.94 2.49
N LYS A 70 0.39 27.53 3.52
CA LYS A 70 1.59 28.36 3.38
C LYS A 70 2.79 27.54 2.89
N LYS A 71 2.99 26.34 3.43
CA LYS A 71 4.10 25.45 3.04
C LYS A 71 3.95 25.01 1.58
N PHE A 72 2.78 24.54 1.17
CA PHE A 72 2.50 24.15 -0.21
C PHE A 72 2.63 25.32 -1.18
N ALA A 73 2.16 26.52 -0.83
CA ALA A 73 2.35 27.71 -1.66
C ALA A 73 3.84 28.04 -1.90
N SER A 74 4.70 27.80 -0.92
CA SER A 74 6.15 27.94 -1.05
C SER A 74 6.77 26.81 -1.90
N LEU A 75 6.33 25.57 -1.70
CA LEU A 75 6.86 24.40 -2.40
C LEU A 75 6.47 24.37 -3.88
N VAL A 76 5.23 24.71 -4.23
CA VAL A 76 4.75 24.85 -5.62
C VAL A 76 5.68 25.76 -6.43
N LYS A 77 6.07 26.92 -5.86
CA LYS A 77 7.00 27.86 -6.50
C LYS A 77 8.41 27.29 -6.70
N LYS A 78 8.87 26.42 -5.80
CA LYS A 78 10.25 25.92 -5.76
C LYS A 78 10.47 24.60 -6.48
N LYS A 79 9.43 23.77 -6.61
CA LYS A 79 9.53 22.35 -6.98
C LYS A 79 8.80 21.99 -8.27
N GLY A 80 8.15 22.95 -8.94
CA GLY A 80 7.61 22.76 -10.28
C GLY A 80 6.34 21.90 -10.36
N PHE A 81 5.63 21.70 -9.24
CA PHE A 81 4.30 21.08 -9.23
C PHE A 81 3.22 22.14 -8.97
N SER A 82 1.97 21.86 -9.33
CA SER A 82 0.85 22.81 -9.20
C SER A 82 0.05 22.57 -7.92
N LYS A 83 -0.84 23.50 -7.56
CA LYS A 83 -1.77 23.30 -6.44
C LYS A 83 -2.80 22.18 -6.70
N ASP A 84 -3.01 21.81 -7.96
CA ASP A 84 -3.92 20.76 -8.40
C ASP A 84 -3.21 19.44 -8.70
N THR A 85 -1.90 19.36 -8.46
CA THR A 85 -1.17 18.10 -8.61
C THR A 85 -1.69 17.10 -7.57
N LEU A 86 -2.29 16.03 -8.07
CA LEU A 86 -2.79 14.92 -7.27
C LEU A 86 -1.62 14.14 -6.69
N LEU A 87 -1.64 13.94 -5.38
CA LEU A 87 -0.78 12.99 -4.72
C LEU A 87 -1.32 11.58 -4.97
N PRO A 88 -0.45 10.61 -5.30
CA PRO A 88 -0.85 9.22 -5.39
C PRO A 88 -1.52 8.75 -4.10
N PRO A 89 -2.44 7.76 -4.18
CA PRO A 89 -3.04 7.17 -3.01
C PRO A 89 -1.96 6.70 -2.04
N LEU A 90 -2.06 7.14 -0.79
CA LEU A 90 -1.30 6.53 0.29
C LEU A 90 -2.09 5.32 0.79
N PHE A 91 -1.37 4.24 1.00
CA PHE A 91 -1.92 3.02 1.55
C PHE A 91 -0.98 2.44 2.61
N TYR A 92 -1.57 1.85 3.63
CA TYR A 92 -0.88 1.04 4.63
C TYR A 92 -1.22 -0.42 4.39
N VAL A 93 -0.20 -1.28 4.45
CA VAL A 93 -0.37 -2.72 4.25
C VAL A 93 0.00 -3.43 5.54
N ILE A 94 -0.93 -4.23 6.05
CA ILE A 94 -0.69 -5.13 7.17
C ILE A 94 -0.63 -6.54 6.59
N THR A 95 0.51 -7.21 6.73
CA THR A 95 0.73 -8.53 6.15
C THR A 95 1.61 -9.43 7.02
N ASN A 96 1.39 -10.74 6.92
CA ASN A 96 2.28 -11.77 7.48
C ASN A 96 3.48 -12.07 6.58
N ASN A 97 3.49 -11.63 5.32
CA ASN A 97 4.56 -11.87 4.35
C ASN A 97 5.09 -10.56 3.73
N PRO A 98 5.78 -9.72 4.51
CA PRO A 98 6.27 -8.44 4.00
C PRO A 98 7.45 -8.60 3.02
N ASP A 99 8.13 -9.75 3.01
CA ASP A 99 9.25 -10.03 2.10
C ASP A 99 8.77 -10.23 0.65
N ALA A 100 7.48 -10.49 0.44
CA ALA A 100 6.85 -10.46 -0.88
C ALA A 100 6.81 -9.04 -1.48
N LEU A 101 6.70 -8.01 -0.62
CA LEU A 101 6.58 -6.61 -1.03
C LEU A 101 7.94 -5.95 -1.21
N GLY A 102 8.88 -6.25 -0.31
CA GLY A 102 10.03 -5.38 -0.13
C GLY A 102 11.18 -6.01 0.61
N GLN A 103 12.10 -5.15 1.00
CA GLN A 103 13.20 -5.49 1.90
C GLN A 103 13.10 -4.61 3.13
N LYS A 104 13.35 -5.23 4.28
CA LYS A 104 13.54 -4.50 5.54
C LYS A 104 14.79 -3.67 5.44
N LYS A 105 14.69 -2.42 5.86
CA LYS A 105 15.81 -1.52 5.99
C LYS A 105 15.69 -0.75 7.28
N ASP A 106 16.73 -0.80 8.08
CA ASP A 106 16.82 -0.01 9.30
C ASP A 106 17.09 1.45 8.90
N ILE A 107 16.16 2.34 9.24
CA ILE A 107 16.35 3.78 9.13
C ILE A 107 16.65 4.32 10.51
N ARG A 108 17.72 5.12 10.62
CA ARG A 108 18.08 5.79 11.87
C ARG A 108 17.68 7.26 11.86
N TYR A 109 17.22 7.74 13.02
CA TYR A 109 16.70 9.07 13.25
C TYR A 109 17.28 9.69 14.53
N GLY A 110 17.35 11.02 14.52
CA GLY A 110 17.73 11.83 15.68
C GLY A 110 19.23 11.82 15.98
N GLY A 111 19.70 12.79 16.74
CA GLY A 111 21.11 12.98 17.04
C GLY A 111 21.61 14.33 16.51
N PRO A 112 22.61 14.95 17.17
CA PRO A 112 23.11 16.24 16.72
C PRO A 112 23.81 16.10 15.37
N SER A 113 23.40 16.92 14.38
CA SER A 113 23.90 16.86 12.99
C SER A 113 25.39 17.21 12.83
N PHE A 114 26.08 17.55 13.92
CA PHE A 114 27.53 17.78 13.98
C PHE A 114 28.31 16.57 14.51
N ILE A 115 27.64 15.54 15.03
CA ILE A 115 28.25 14.29 15.53
C ILE A 115 27.93 13.12 14.61
N PHE A 116 26.72 13.09 14.05
CA PHE A 116 26.22 11.96 13.27
C PHE A 116 26.10 12.31 11.79
N ASP A 117 26.62 11.43 10.94
CA ASP A 117 26.49 11.53 9.48
C ASP A 117 25.04 11.32 9.02
N LYS A 118 24.73 11.68 7.77
CA LYS A 118 23.41 11.43 7.17
C LYS A 118 23.08 9.93 7.21
N GLY A 119 22.08 9.56 8.01
CA GLY A 119 21.64 8.17 8.17
C GLY A 119 22.18 7.50 9.44
N GLU A 120 23.00 8.20 10.22
CA GLU A 120 23.34 7.82 11.57
C GLU A 120 22.42 8.57 12.55
N GLY A 121 21.79 7.82 13.42
CA GLY A 121 20.91 8.40 14.42
C GLY A 121 20.76 7.52 15.63
N ILE A 122 20.41 8.14 16.75
CA ILE A 122 20.33 7.48 18.05
C ILE A 122 19.17 6.49 18.17
N TYR A 123 18.15 6.64 17.33
CA TYR A 123 17.00 5.73 17.27
C TYR A 123 16.94 5.04 15.91
N SER A 124 16.62 3.75 15.90
CA SER A 124 16.37 2.98 14.68
C SER A 124 14.90 2.61 14.58
N THR A 125 14.35 2.68 13.38
CA THR A 125 13.05 2.09 13.04
C THR A 125 13.18 1.23 11.79
N THR A 126 12.29 0.28 11.62
CA THR A 126 12.25 -0.56 10.43
C THR A 126 11.38 0.09 9.38
N SER A 127 11.95 0.34 8.21
CA SER A 127 11.21 0.65 7.00
C SER A 127 11.14 -0.57 6.09
N TYR A 128 10.12 -0.61 5.24
CA TYR A 128 10.05 -1.57 4.14
C TYR A 128 10.11 -0.79 2.83
N GLU A 129 11.19 -0.98 2.10
CA GLU A 129 11.33 -0.42 0.75
C GLU A 129 10.89 -1.48 -0.26
N LEU A 130 10.15 -1.07 -1.29
CA LEU A 130 9.86 -1.96 -2.42
C LEU A 130 11.18 -2.43 -3.03
N LYS A 131 11.24 -3.70 -3.44
CA LYS A 131 12.47 -4.29 -4.02
C LYS A 131 13.02 -3.48 -5.20
N LYS A 132 12.14 -2.87 -5.98
CA LYS A 132 12.49 -2.00 -7.09
C LYS A 132 11.43 -0.93 -7.33
N ASP A 133 10.25 -1.34 -7.77
CA ASP A 133 9.10 -0.48 -8.02
C ASP A 133 7.79 -1.25 -7.87
N PHE A 134 6.66 -0.55 -7.79
CA PHE A 134 5.34 -1.18 -7.65
C PHE A 134 5.00 -2.12 -8.83
N ALA A 135 5.48 -1.80 -10.04
CA ALA A 135 5.23 -2.59 -11.23
C ALA A 135 5.98 -3.94 -11.21
N SER A 136 7.09 -4.02 -10.48
CA SER A 136 7.92 -5.21 -10.30
C SER A 136 7.40 -6.21 -9.27
N LEU A 137 6.34 -5.87 -8.52
CA LEU A 137 5.70 -6.79 -7.59
C LEU A 137 5.04 -7.96 -8.34
N ASP A 138 4.98 -9.12 -7.68
CA ASP A 138 4.21 -10.26 -8.19
C ASP A 138 2.77 -9.83 -8.49
N PRO A 139 2.17 -10.20 -9.63
CA PRO A 139 0.83 -9.75 -10.00
C PRO A 139 -0.25 -10.06 -8.97
N VAL A 140 -0.15 -11.19 -8.25
CA VAL A 140 -1.08 -11.58 -7.20
C VAL A 140 -0.94 -10.64 -6.01
N VAL A 141 0.30 -10.39 -5.58
CA VAL A 141 0.60 -9.46 -4.47
C VAL A 141 0.15 -8.04 -4.83
N ARG A 142 0.46 -7.58 -6.05
CA ARG A 142 0.06 -6.27 -6.54
C ARG A 142 -1.47 -6.11 -6.57
N GLY A 143 -2.19 -7.14 -6.99
CA GLY A 143 -3.65 -7.15 -6.99
C GLY A 143 -4.27 -7.05 -5.58
N ALA A 144 -3.56 -7.50 -4.54
CA ALA A 144 -4.00 -7.42 -3.15
C ALA A 144 -3.77 -6.04 -2.50
N LEU A 145 -2.95 -5.18 -3.12
CA LEU A 145 -2.64 -3.83 -2.62
C LEU A 145 -3.71 -2.78 -2.95
N GLY A 146 -4.77 -3.18 -3.66
CA GLY A 146 -5.83 -2.28 -4.09
C GLY A 146 -5.57 -1.61 -5.45
N PRO A 147 -6.47 -0.73 -5.91
CA PRO A 147 -6.37 -0.03 -7.19
C PRO A 147 -5.20 0.95 -7.27
#